data_AF-A0A2S6AYL9-F1
#
_entry.id   AF-A0A2S6AYL9-F1
#
_cell.length_a   1.000
_cell.length_b   1.000
_cell.length_c   1.000
_cell.angle_alpha   90.00
_cell.angle_beta   90.00
_cell.angle_gamma   90.00
#
_symmetry.space_group_name_H-M   'P 1'
#
loop_
_entity.id
_entity.type
_entity.pdbx_description
1 polymer ?
#
loop_
_entity_poly.entity_id
_entity_poly.type
_entity_poly.pdbx_seq_one_letter_code
_entity_poly.pdbx_strand_id
1 'polypeptide(L)'
;ELLIRKVLGERYPEWNFTGEEFAPDERGGDHRWLVDPIDGTTNFINGMHYTISIALRRGNETICGVLYNPPADEMFWSIAGQG
;
A
#
# COMPACT_ATOMS: atom_id res chain seq x y z
N GLU A 1 9.54 0.44 -1.03
CA GLU A 1 8.57 1.31 -1.75
C GLU A 1 8.79 1.43 -3.28
N LEU A 2 9.99 1.74 -3.76
CA LEU A 2 10.24 2.08 -5.19
C LEU A 2 9.66 1.08 -6.21
N LEU A 3 9.76 -0.22 -5.93
CA LEU A 3 9.18 -1.26 -6.78
C LEU A 3 7.65 -1.13 -6.89
N ILE A 4 6.96 -0.97 -5.75
CA ILE A 4 5.51 -0.81 -5.68
C ILE A 4 5.09 0.46 -6.42
N ARG A 5 5.79 1.57 -6.15
CA ARG A 5 5.55 2.86 -6.79
C ARG A 5 5.70 2.78 -8.31
N LYS A 6 6.74 2.10 -8.81
CA LYS A 6 6.94 1.87 -10.25
C LYS A 6 5.79 1.08 -10.86
N VAL A 7 5.47 -0.09 -10.30
CA VAL A 7 4.45 -0.99 -10.86
C VAL A 7 3.07 -0.32 -10.87
N LEU A 8 2.68 0.33 -9.77
CA LEU A 8 1.39 1.02 -9.68
C LEU A 8 1.35 2.28 -10.55
N GLY A 9 2.45 3.03 -10.62
CA GLY A 9 2.54 4.23 -11.45
C GLY A 9 2.56 3.96 -12.95
N GLU A 10 3.09 2.81 -13.40
CA GLU A 10 3.01 2.35 -14.79
C GLU A 10 1.59 1.89 -15.16
N ARG A 11 0.91 1.22 -14.22
CA ARG A 11 -0.45 0.68 -14.46
C ARG A 11 -1.54 1.73 -14.32
N TYR A 12 -1.36 2.70 -13.42
CA TYR A 12 -2.32 3.76 -13.10
C TYR A 12 -1.62 5.12 -13.13
N PRO A 13 -1.28 5.64 -14.32
CA PRO A 13 -0.43 6.81 -14.47
C PRO A 13 -1.03 8.09 -13.89
N GLU A 14 -2.35 8.19 -13.76
CA GLU A 14 -3.06 9.39 -13.27
C GLU A 14 -3.36 9.35 -11.76
N TRP A 15 -3.01 8.27 -11.06
CA TRP A 15 -3.38 8.08 -9.66
C TRP A 15 -2.28 8.63 -8.74
N ASN A 16 -2.68 9.29 -7.66
CA ASN A 16 -1.73 9.79 -6.68
C ASN A 16 -1.12 8.64 -5.89
N PHE A 17 0.03 8.88 -5.27
CA PHE A 17 0.72 7.90 -4.45
C PHE A 17 1.29 8.55 -3.19
N THR A 18 0.98 7.97 -2.04
CA THR A 18 1.63 8.29 -0.76
C THR A 18 2.24 7.01 -0.21
N GLY A 19 3.55 7.03 0.01
CA GLY A 19 4.25 5.98 0.74
C GLY A 19 4.86 6.51 2.03
N GLU A 20 5.28 5.62 2.92
CA GLU A 20 5.97 5.98 4.16
C GLU A 20 7.37 6.59 3.92
N GLU A 21 8.09 6.10 2.91
CA GLU A 21 9.54 6.31 2.77
C GLU A 21 9.91 7.56 1.95
N PHE A 22 9.02 7.99 1.06
CA PHE A 22 9.28 9.07 0.10
C PHE A 22 8.14 10.08 0.06
N ALA A 23 8.44 11.28 -0.47
CA ALA A 23 7.45 12.31 -0.67
C ALA A 23 6.24 11.80 -1.50
N PRO A 24 5.03 12.33 -1.24
CA PRO A 24 3.86 12.05 -2.06
C PRO A 24 4.09 12.43 -3.53
N ASP A 25 3.51 11.64 -4.43
CA ASP A 25 3.46 11.90 -5.88
C ASP A 25 2.02 12.29 -6.23
N GLU A 26 1.83 13.56 -6.56
CA GLU A 26 0.55 14.18 -6.87
C GLU A 26 0.35 14.23 -8.39
N ARG A 27 -0.66 13.51 -8.88
CA ARG A 27 -0.96 13.37 -10.32
C ARG A 27 -2.33 13.91 -10.71
N GLY A 28 -3.09 14.42 -9.74
CA GLY A 28 -4.33 15.17 -9.97
C GLY A 28 -5.61 14.32 -10.08
N GLY A 29 -5.51 12.99 -10.11
CA GLY A 29 -6.66 12.10 -10.06
C GLY A 29 -7.34 12.03 -8.68
N ASP A 30 -8.55 11.46 -8.62
CA ASP A 30 -9.31 11.25 -7.37
C ASP A 30 -8.85 9.99 -6.61
N HIS A 31 -8.06 9.14 -7.25
CA HIS A 31 -7.54 7.91 -6.66
C HIS A 31 -6.17 8.14 -6.01
N ARG A 32 -5.92 7.48 -4.88
CA ARG A 32 -4.63 7.53 -4.18
C ARG A 32 -4.25 6.16 -3.63
N TRP A 33 -3.06 5.70 -3.99
CA TRP A 33 -2.40 4.59 -3.30
C TRP A 33 -1.80 5.07 -1.98
N LEU A 34 -2.04 4.31 -0.91
CA LEU A 34 -1.37 4.44 0.38
C LEU A 34 -0.53 3.17 0.59
N VAL A 35 0.77 3.32 0.80
CA VAL A 35 1.69 2.18 0.84
C VAL A 35 2.64 2.29 2.02
N ASP A 36 2.70 1.24 2.83
CA ASP A 36 3.79 0.99 3.77
C ASP A 36 4.51 -0.29 3.31
N PRO A 37 5.77 -0.19 2.85
CA PRO A 37 6.50 -1.36 2.38
C PRO A 37 6.93 -2.32 3.51
N ILE A 38 7.03 -1.86 4.76
CA ILE A 38 7.44 -2.65 5.93
C ILE A 38 6.71 -2.10 7.17
N ASP A 39 5.43 -2.44 7.29
CA ASP A 39 4.65 -2.13 8.49
C ASP A 39 5.10 -3.08 9.62
N GLY A 40 5.57 -2.48 10.71
CA GLY A 40 6.29 -3.19 11.76
C GLY A 40 7.80 -3.24 11.56
N THR A 41 8.44 -2.16 11.10
CA THR A 41 9.91 -2.04 10.96
C THR A 41 10.71 -2.56 12.17
N THR A 42 10.27 -2.27 13.40
CA THR A 42 10.90 -2.83 14.61
C THR A 42 10.83 -4.37 14.65
N ASN A 43 9.68 -4.95 14.28
CA ASN A 43 9.53 -6.40 14.23
C ASN A 43 10.40 -7.00 13.13
N PHE A 44 10.45 -6.37 11.95
CA PHE A 44 11.30 -6.79 10.84
C PHE A 44 12.78 -6.85 11.26
N ILE A 45 13.29 -5.81 11.92
CA ILE A 45 14.67 -5.76 12.43
C ILE A 45 14.95 -6.90 13.43
N ASN A 46 13.95 -7.29 14.22
CA ASN A 46 14.06 -8.36 15.20
C ASN A 46 13.73 -9.76 14.63
N GLY A 47 13.53 -9.90 13.31
CA GLY A 47 13.22 -11.18 12.67
C GLY A 47 11.83 -11.73 13.02
N MET A 48 10.90 -10.86 13.42
CA MET A 48 9.51 -11.18 13.73
C MET A 48 8.58 -10.85 12.54
N HIS A 49 7.28 -11.10 12.71
CA HIS A 49 6.27 -10.80 11.69
C HIS A 49 6.17 -9.30 11.40
N TYR A 50 6.07 -8.99 10.11
CA TYR A 50 5.86 -7.65 9.55
C TYR A 50 4.95 -7.79 8.32
N THR A 51 4.37 -6.68 7.87
CA THR A 51 3.49 -6.71 6.69
C THR A 51 3.91 -5.71 5.63
N ILE A 52 3.53 -6.01 4.38
CA ILE A 52 3.47 -5.04 3.29
C ILE A 52 2.01 -4.59 3.22
N SER A 53 1.76 -3.30 3.42
CA SER A 53 0.42 -2.73 3.51
C SER A 53 0.16 -1.84 2.29
N ILE A 54 -0.89 -2.13 1.52
CA ILE A 54 -1.30 -1.33 0.36
C ILE A 54 -2.79 -1.08 0.45
N ALA A 55 -3.21 0.18 0.40
CA ALA A 55 -4.61 0.57 0.32
C ALA A 55 -4.86 1.52 -0.85
N LEU A 56 -6.08 1.47 -1.38
CA LEU A 56 -6.55 2.39 -2.40
C LEU A 56 -7.67 3.25 -1.81
N ARG A 57 -7.51 4.56 -1.94
CA ARG A 57 -8.55 5.54 -1.63
C ARG A 57 -9.09 6.18 -2.90
N ARG A 58 -10.37 6.54 -2.88
CA ARG A 58 -11.01 7.44 -3.83
C ARG A 58 -11.64 8.59 -3.04
N GLY A 59 -11.16 9.81 -3.26
CA GLY A 59 -11.47 10.94 -2.38
C GLY A 59 -11.16 10.61 -0.92
N ASN A 60 -12.19 10.63 -0.07
CA ASN A 60 -12.03 10.34 1.36
C ASN A 60 -12.25 8.86 1.73
N GLU A 61 -12.72 8.02 0.83
CA GLU A 61 -13.12 6.64 1.12
C GLU A 61 -12.02 5.65 0.74
N THR A 62 -11.73 4.68 1.62
CA THR A 62 -10.88 3.53 1.31
C THR A 62 -11.74 2.47 0.61
N ILE A 63 -11.40 2.15 -0.64
CA ILE A 63 -12.20 1.25 -1.48
C ILE A 63 -11.66 -0.18 -1.52
N CYS A 64 -10.37 -0.38 -1.29
CA CYS A 64 -9.78 -1.70 -1.02
C CYS A 64 -8.47 -1.59 -0.24
N GLY A 65 -8.08 -2.69 0.37
CA GLY A 65 -6.80 -2.82 1.06
C GLY A 65 -6.27 -4.26 0.99
N VAL A 66 -4.95 -4.38 1.06
CA VAL A 66 -4.25 -5.67 1.16
C VAL A 66 -3.13 -5.53 2.19
N LEU A 67 -3.00 -6.58 3.00
CA LEU A 67 -1.87 -6.82 3.90
C LEU A 67 -1.26 -8.15 3.48
N TYR A 68 0.04 -8.16 3.22
CA TYR A 68 0.79 -9.39 2.98
C TYR A 68 1.80 -9.57 4.11
N ASN A 69 1.81 -10.73 4.77
CA ASN A 69 2.76 -11.12 5.82
C ASN A 69 3.79 -12.10 5.22
N PRO A 70 4.96 -11.63 4.76
CA PRO A 70 5.92 -12.49 4.07
C PRO A 70 6.43 -13.66 4.93
N PRO A 71 6.74 -13.47 6.23
CA PRO A 71 7.14 -14.60 7.09
C PRO A 71 6.11 -15.73 7.21
N ALA A 72 4.82 -15.43 7.11
CA ALA A 72 3.75 -16.42 7.19
C ALA A 72 3.23 -16.87 5.81
N ASP A 73 3.71 -16.26 4.72
CA ASP A 73 3.15 -16.36 3.37
C ASP A 73 1.61 -16.21 3.34
N GLU A 74 1.11 -15.23 4.08
CA GLU A 74 -0.32 -15.02 4.30
C GLU A 74 -0.76 -13.67 3.75
N MET A 75 -1.91 -13.65 3.07
CA MET A 75 -2.48 -12.45 2.48
C MET A 75 -3.89 -12.20 2.99
N PHE A 76 -4.11 -11.01 3.52
CA PHE A 76 -5.41 -10.48 3.90
C PHE A 76 -5.79 -9.37 2.95
N TRP A 77 -7.02 -9.32 2.51
CA TRP A 77 -7.51 -8.25 1.65
C TRP A 77 -8.97 -7.96 1.96
N SER A 78 -9.40 -6.77 1.60
CA SER A 78 -10.79 -6.36 1.70
C SER A 78 -11.15 -5.43 0.56
N ILE A 79 -12.43 -5.45 0.20
CA ILE A 79 -13.04 -4.50 -0.74
C ILE A 79 -14.23 -3.89 -0.03
N ALA A 80 -14.37 -2.56 -0.11
CA ALA A 80 -15.46 -1.85 0.54
C ALA A 80 -16.82 -2.46 0.14
N GLY A 81 -17.60 -2.85 1.16
CA GLY A 81 -18.91 -3.48 0.99
C GLY A 81 -18.91 -4.97 0.63
N GLN A 82 -17.75 -5.64 0.57
CA GLN A 82 -17.67 -7.05 0.14
C GLN A 82 -17.10 -8.03 1.19
N GLY A 83 -16.62 -7.52 2.34
CA GLY A 83 -15.96 -8.34 3.36
C GLY A 83 -14.51 -8.55 2.98
#